data_AF-A0A5C6BGR8-F1
#
_entry.id   AF-A0A5C6BGR8-F1
#
_cell.length_a   1.000
_cell.length_b   1.000
_cell.length_c   1.000
_cell.angle_alpha   90.00
_cell.angle_beta   90.00
_cell.angle_gamma   90.00
#
_symmetry.space_group_name_H-M   'P 1'
#
loop_
_entity.id
_entity.type
_entity.pdbx_description
1 polymer ?
#
loop_
_entity_poly.entity_id
_entity_poly.type
_entity_poly.pdbx_seq_one_letter_code
_entity_poly.pdbx_strand_id
1 'polypeptide(L)'
;MFDRRYLVALVVLSCTAILASNSTAGVLVTTPPGDGVSGNGQSEAPFNLRGDGNGNRYQQVYSASFFAGVGPLQSISSVAFRPKQGAFGSFISSTVTFDNLIVNLSTTPRTPTIDFRNGISSDLDLNPGADSQQVFGGPITLTTDRLLFDSDVEDFDFKIAFQTPFLYRPSLGNLLLEVIVPAGVSASSNFTRLDTIIGGVSSFPGATGMASARDANLTDGISIGSNTRTGLVTQFETEAVPEPATAAMFIGMVVLVGVQSRRRRKRA
;
A
#
# COMPACT_ATOMS: atom_id res chain seq x y z
N MET A 1 29.70 -19.46 49.92
CA MET A 1 28.48 -18.77 50.36
C MET A 1 28.22 -17.65 49.36
N PHE A 2 27.47 -17.95 48.29
CA PHE A 2 27.18 -16.98 47.24
C PHE A 2 26.21 -15.93 47.79
N ASP A 3 26.62 -14.66 47.74
CA ASP A 3 25.87 -13.54 48.30
C ASP A 3 24.56 -13.34 47.50
N ARG A 4 23.42 -13.51 48.19
CA ARG A 4 22.03 -13.40 47.66
C ARG A 4 21.77 -12.08 46.91
N ARG A 5 22.66 -11.09 47.06
CA ARG A 5 22.58 -9.75 46.45
C ARG A 5 22.92 -9.72 44.96
N TYR A 6 23.71 -10.66 44.45
CA TYR A 6 24.04 -10.73 43.02
C TYR A 6 22.96 -11.46 42.20
N LEU A 7 22.16 -12.31 42.83
CA LEU A 7 21.09 -13.06 42.16
C LEU A 7 19.92 -12.14 41.74
N VAL A 8 19.59 -11.12 42.54
CA VAL A 8 18.50 -10.18 42.23
C VAL A 8 18.90 -9.20 41.12
N ALA A 9 20.18 -8.82 41.04
CA ALA A 9 20.68 -7.97 39.96
C ALA A 9 20.76 -8.71 38.62
N LEU A 10 21.08 -10.00 38.63
CA LEU A 10 21.11 -10.81 37.41
C LEU A 10 19.70 -11.09 36.87
N VAL A 11 18.73 -11.37 37.75
CA VAL A 11 17.33 -11.68 37.35
C VAL A 11 16.61 -10.46 36.75
N VAL A 12 16.95 -9.24 37.17
CA VAL A 12 16.37 -8.02 36.58
C VAL A 12 17.04 -7.64 35.24
N LEU A 13 18.30 -8.03 35.01
CA LEU A 13 19.02 -7.76 33.77
C LEU A 13 18.67 -8.78 32.65
N SER A 14 18.26 -10.00 33.01
CA SER A 14 17.90 -11.05 32.05
C SER A 14 16.43 -11.00 31.57
N CYS A 15 15.55 -10.24 32.23
CA CYS A 15 14.15 -10.08 31.80
C CYS A 15 13.91 -8.95 30.79
N THR A 16 14.91 -8.12 30.46
CA THR A 16 14.75 -6.99 29.52
C THR A 16 15.13 -7.31 28.07
N ALA A 17 15.59 -8.54 27.76
CA ALA A 17 16.07 -8.91 26.43
C ALA A 17 15.08 -9.71 25.57
N ILE A 18 13.85 -9.96 26.04
CA ILE A 18 12.83 -10.66 25.25
C ILE A 18 11.51 -9.86 25.32
N LEU A 19 11.49 -8.69 24.72
CA LEU A 19 10.23 -8.12 24.24
C LEU A 19 10.12 -8.52 22.78
N ALA A 20 9.54 -9.70 22.56
CA ALA A 20 9.08 -10.10 21.25
C ALA A 20 8.22 -8.96 20.70
N SER A 21 8.57 -8.45 19.52
CA SER A 21 7.66 -7.67 18.71
C SER A 21 6.44 -8.54 18.48
N ASN A 22 5.35 -8.26 19.20
CA ASN A 22 4.06 -8.89 18.92
C ASN A 22 3.71 -8.51 17.48
N SER A 23 3.82 -9.47 16.57
CA SER A 23 3.23 -9.37 15.24
C SER A 23 1.74 -9.20 15.44
N THR A 24 1.22 -7.99 15.29
CA THR A 24 -0.22 -7.79 15.15
C THR A 24 -0.66 -8.46 13.86
N ALA A 25 -1.80 -9.13 13.86
CA ALA A 25 -2.34 -9.72 12.64
C ALA A 25 -2.53 -8.64 11.55
N GLY A 26 -2.30 -9.01 10.30
CA GLY A 26 -2.57 -8.16 9.14
C GLY A 26 -3.98 -7.58 9.13
N VAL A 27 -4.06 -6.26 8.97
CA VAL A 27 -5.28 -5.49 8.76
C VAL A 27 -5.41 -5.21 7.26
N LEU A 28 -6.55 -5.62 6.70
CA LEU A 28 -6.91 -5.29 5.32
C LEU A 28 -7.50 -3.88 5.27
N VAL A 29 -6.90 -3.02 4.46
CA VAL A 29 -7.38 -1.67 4.19
C VAL A 29 -7.90 -1.63 2.77
N THR A 30 -9.22 -1.59 2.61
CA THR A 30 -9.82 -1.32 1.31
C THR A 30 -9.95 0.19 1.07
N THR A 31 -9.56 0.59 -0.14
CA THR A 31 -9.66 1.96 -0.61
C THR A 31 -10.55 2.04 -1.86
N PRO A 32 -11.62 2.85 -1.83
CA PRO A 32 -12.09 3.64 -0.69
C PRO A 32 -12.76 2.75 0.40
N PRO A 33 -12.86 3.22 1.66
CA PRO A 33 -13.52 2.48 2.73
C PRO A 33 -15.02 2.25 2.46
N GLY A 34 -15.56 1.09 2.87
CA GLY A 34 -16.99 0.75 2.71
C GLY A 34 -17.31 0.01 1.41
N ASP A 35 -16.45 -0.93 1.04
CA ASP A 35 -16.27 -1.57 -0.26
C ASP A 35 -17.22 -2.72 -0.61
N GLY A 36 -18.20 -3.03 0.25
CA GLY A 36 -19.24 -4.02 -0.06
C GLY A 36 -20.18 -3.65 -1.22
N VAL A 37 -19.84 -2.64 -2.02
CA VAL A 37 -20.57 -2.20 -3.20
C VAL A 37 -19.60 -2.11 -4.40
N SER A 38 -20.09 -2.56 -5.56
CA SER A 38 -19.42 -2.39 -6.86
C SER A 38 -19.12 -0.90 -7.13
N GLY A 39 -17.97 -0.62 -7.73
CA GLY A 39 -17.65 0.71 -8.23
C GLY A 39 -18.55 1.13 -9.39
N ASN A 40 -18.50 2.40 -9.76
CA ASN A 40 -19.33 2.95 -10.85
C ASN A 40 -18.64 3.10 -12.20
N GLY A 41 -17.36 2.70 -12.28
CA GLY A 41 -16.61 2.74 -13.51
C GLY A 41 -15.87 1.43 -13.74
N GLN A 42 -15.03 1.42 -14.77
CA GLN A 42 -14.16 0.31 -15.10
C GLN A 42 -12.90 0.83 -15.81
N SER A 43 -11.77 0.17 -15.60
CA SER A 43 -10.49 0.52 -16.25
C SER A 43 -9.74 -0.72 -16.70
N GLU A 44 -9.09 -0.65 -17.85
CA GLU A 44 -8.17 -1.70 -18.30
C GLU A 44 -6.73 -1.46 -17.78
N ALA A 45 -6.41 -0.25 -17.28
CA ALA A 45 -5.15 0.06 -16.62
C ALA A 45 -5.12 -0.49 -15.17
N PRO A 46 -3.95 -0.91 -14.65
CA PRO A 46 -2.60 -0.76 -15.23
C PRO A 46 -2.18 -1.87 -16.20
N PHE A 47 -3.00 -2.89 -16.39
CA PHE A 47 -2.58 -4.17 -16.96
C PHE A 47 -2.83 -4.33 -18.47
N ASN A 48 -3.51 -3.38 -19.10
CA ASN A 48 -3.79 -3.44 -20.52
C ASN A 48 -2.58 -3.09 -21.39
N LEU A 49 -2.11 -4.11 -22.11
CA LEU A 49 -1.14 -4.05 -23.19
C LEU A 49 -1.76 -4.67 -24.46
N ARG A 50 -2.78 -4.04 -25.07
CA ARG A 50 -3.42 -4.54 -26.31
C ARG A 50 -2.41 -4.58 -27.48
N GLY A 51 -1.53 -5.58 -27.48
CA GLY A 51 -0.62 -5.94 -28.56
C GLY A 51 0.38 -4.87 -29.00
N ASP A 52 0.45 -3.73 -28.32
CA ASP A 52 1.21 -2.57 -28.79
C ASP A 52 2.64 -2.54 -28.25
N GLY A 53 2.94 -3.29 -27.18
CA GLY A 53 4.28 -3.35 -26.59
C GLY A 53 4.78 -1.99 -26.10
N ASN A 54 3.89 -1.00 -26.00
CA ASN A 54 4.26 0.38 -25.69
C ASN A 54 4.63 0.55 -24.21
N GLY A 55 4.27 -0.43 -23.38
CA GLY A 55 4.36 -0.31 -21.94
C GLY A 55 3.24 0.56 -21.37
N ASN A 56 3.19 0.64 -20.04
CA ASN A 56 2.20 1.42 -19.33
C ASN A 56 2.76 1.82 -17.98
N ARG A 57 2.60 3.08 -17.59
CA ARG A 57 2.92 3.58 -16.25
C ARG A 57 1.66 4.18 -15.65
N TYR A 58 1.22 3.59 -14.56
CA TYR A 58 0.01 3.98 -13.86
C TYR A 58 0.38 4.37 -12.44
N GLN A 59 -0.13 5.51 -11.99
CA GLN A 59 0.03 5.98 -10.63
C GLN A 59 -1.35 6.25 -10.03
N GLN A 60 -1.53 5.89 -8.76
CA GLN A 60 -2.70 6.24 -7.98
C GLN A 60 -2.30 6.74 -6.60
N VAL A 61 -2.83 7.90 -6.23
CA VAL A 61 -2.69 8.51 -4.91
C VAL A 61 -3.89 8.10 -4.06
N TYR A 62 -3.62 7.64 -2.84
CA TYR A 62 -4.61 7.29 -1.82
C TYR A 62 -4.46 8.23 -0.63
N SER A 63 -5.58 8.80 -0.19
CA SER A 63 -5.62 9.65 0.99
C SER A 63 -5.07 8.92 2.21
N ALA A 64 -4.19 9.59 2.95
CA ALA A 64 -3.67 9.12 4.24
C ALA A 64 -4.78 8.73 5.23
N SER A 65 -5.95 9.38 5.12
CA SER A 65 -7.11 9.10 5.97
C SER A 65 -7.62 7.66 5.87
N PHE A 66 -7.37 6.97 4.75
CA PHE A 66 -7.78 5.56 4.61
C PHE A 66 -6.97 4.61 5.50
N PHE A 67 -5.77 5.03 5.91
CA PHE A 67 -4.84 4.23 6.69
C PHE A 67 -4.79 4.63 8.18
N ALA A 68 -5.57 5.63 8.59
CA ALA A 68 -5.55 6.17 9.94
C ALA A 68 -5.93 5.16 11.04
N GLY A 69 -6.62 4.07 10.68
CA GLY A 69 -7.09 3.05 11.63
C GLY A 69 -6.08 1.94 11.98
N VAL A 70 -4.93 1.86 11.30
CA VAL A 70 -3.96 0.76 11.49
C VAL A 70 -2.93 1.11 12.56
N GLY A 71 -2.30 2.28 12.45
CA GLY A 71 -1.26 2.75 13.36
C GLY A 71 -0.45 3.91 12.79
N PRO A 72 0.43 4.53 13.59
CA PRO A 72 1.23 5.68 13.15
C PRO A 72 2.35 5.32 12.15
N LEU A 73 2.84 4.08 12.22
CA LEU A 73 3.76 3.48 11.28
C LEU A 73 3.24 2.09 10.94
N GLN A 74 3.15 1.78 9.65
CA GLN A 74 2.60 0.53 9.16
C GLN A 74 3.46 -0.05 8.05
N SER A 75 3.56 -1.37 8.02
CA SER A 75 4.18 -2.14 6.94
C SER A 75 3.10 -2.56 5.97
N ILE A 76 3.24 -2.21 4.69
CA ILE A 76 2.35 -2.65 3.62
C ILE A 76 3.05 -3.80 2.89
N SER A 77 2.40 -4.97 2.83
CA SER A 77 3.01 -6.21 2.30
C SER A 77 2.37 -6.72 1.01
N SER A 78 1.18 -6.23 0.65
CA SER A 78 0.56 -6.56 -0.62
C SER A 78 -0.43 -5.49 -1.06
N VAL A 79 -0.75 -5.51 -2.35
CA VAL A 79 -1.90 -4.82 -2.94
C VAL A 79 -2.70 -5.83 -3.77
N ALA A 80 -4.01 -5.72 -3.73
CA ALA A 80 -4.90 -6.51 -4.56
C ALA A 80 -5.92 -5.60 -5.25
N PHE A 81 -6.28 -5.94 -6.48
CA PHE A 81 -7.25 -5.20 -7.28
C PHE A 81 -8.52 -6.01 -7.44
N ARG A 82 -9.66 -5.32 -7.39
CA ARG A 82 -10.96 -5.93 -7.62
C ARG A 82 -11.26 -5.97 -9.12
N PRO A 83 -11.59 -7.12 -9.71
CA PRO A 83 -12.07 -7.18 -11.08
C PRO A 83 -13.48 -6.54 -11.22
N LYS A 84 -13.89 -6.18 -12.44
CA LYS A 84 -15.17 -5.50 -12.68
C LYS A 84 -16.35 -6.46 -12.85
N GLN A 85 -17.43 -6.21 -12.10
CA GLN A 85 -18.69 -6.96 -12.16
C GLN A 85 -19.48 -6.70 -13.45
N GLY A 86 -20.18 -7.73 -13.97
CA GLY A 86 -21.33 -7.58 -14.88
C GLY A 86 -21.17 -8.11 -16.32
N ALA A 87 -22.31 -8.21 -17.01
CA ALA A 87 -22.55 -8.96 -18.26
C ALA A 87 -21.88 -8.42 -19.55
N PHE A 88 -21.12 -7.33 -19.49
CA PHE A 88 -20.51 -6.71 -20.68
C PHE A 88 -19.14 -7.32 -20.98
N GLY A 89 -19.13 -8.61 -21.35
CA GLY A 89 -17.95 -9.29 -21.92
C GLY A 89 -16.68 -9.20 -21.07
N SER A 90 -16.84 -9.04 -19.74
CA SER A 90 -15.76 -8.65 -18.84
C SER A 90 -14.68 -9.73 -18.75
N PHE A 91 -15.01 -11.02 -18.75
CA PHE A 91 -14.04 -12.11 -18.51
C PHE A 91 -13.94 -13.14 -19.64
N ILE A 92 -13.01 -13.01 -20.59
CA ILE A 92 -12.72 -14.14 -21.50
C ILE A 92 -11.66 -15.08 -20.89
N SER A 93 -10.84 -14.58 -19.96
CA SER A 93 -9.84 -15.35 -19.21
C SER A 93 -9.79 -14.94 -17.75
N SER A 94 -9.68 -15.93 -16.89
CA SER A 94 -9.41 -15.82 -15.45
C SER A 94 -7.94 -15.53 -15.12
N THR A 95 -7.09 -15.31 -16.12
CA THR A 95 -5.64 -15.22 -15.92
C THR A 95 -4.98 -14.19 -16.84
N VAL A 96 -4.07 -13.39 -16.28
CA VAL A 96 -3.12 -12.54 -17.01
C VAL A 96 -1.71 -12.80 -16.51
N THR A 97 -0.77 -12.95 -17.45
CA THR A 97 0.65 -13.16 -17.13
C THR A 97 1.48 -12.04 -17.73
N PHE A 98 2.43 -11.54 -16.95
CA PHE A 98 3.45 -10.59 -17.35
C PHE A 98 4.82 -11.24 -17.18
N ASP A 99 5.71 -11.08 -18.17
CA ASP A 99 7.10 -11.49 -18.03
C ASP A 99 7.88 -10.56 -17.09
N ASN A 100 7.43 -9.30 -16.97
CA ASN A 100 7.97 -8.35 -16.01
C ASN A 100 6.92 -7.30 -15.63
N LEU A 101 6.62 -7.20 -14.34
CA LEU A 101 5.82 -6.14 -13.74
C LEU A 101 6.65 -5.48 -12.65
N ILE A 102 6.61 -4.15 -12.58
CA ILE A 102 7.27 -3.36 -11.54
C ILE A 102 6.20 -2.66 -10.73
N VAL A 103 6.29 -2.75 -9.41
CA VAL A 103 5.44 -2.00 -8.49
C VAL A 103 6.32 -1.19 -7.55
N ASN A 104 6.07 0.11 -7.50
CA ASN A 104 6.72 1.02 -6.56
C ASN A 104 5.67 1.60 -5.60
N LEU A 105 6.07 1.82 -4.36
CA LEU A 105 5.32 2.60 -3.38
C LEU A 105 6.14 3.80 -2.93
N SER A 106 5.46 4.91 -2.61
CA SER A 106 6.09 6.08 -2.00
C SER A 106 5.10 6.87 -1.13
N THR A 107 5.62 7.68 -0.22
CA THR A 107 4.87 8.71 0.50
C THR A 107 4.93 10.01 -0.28
N THR A 108 3.80 10.47 -0.80
CA THR A 108 3.74 11.65 -1.66
C THR A 108 3.08 12.85 -0.97
N PRO A 109 3.56 14.09 -1.22
CA PRO A 109 2.84 15.30 -0.85
C PRO A 109 1.66 15.58 -1.79
N ARG A 110 1.53 14.85 -2.90
CA ARG A 110 0.43 15.02 -3.86
C ARG A 110 -0.89 14.69 -3.17
N THR A 111 -1.88 15.54 -3.40
CA THR A 111 -3.25 15.35 -2.93
C THR A 111 -4.00 14.48 -3.93
N PRO A 112 -4.98 13.67 -3.48
CA PRO A 112 -5.82 12.86 -4.34
C PRO A 112 -6.88 13.73 -5.06
N THR A 113 -6.40 14.68 -5.85
CA THR A 113 -7.15 15.61 -6.69
C THR A 113 -6.39 15.82 -8.02
N ILE A 114 -6.98 16.53 -8.96
CA ILE A 114 -6.34 16.95 -10.23
C ILE A 114 -6.09 18.47 -10.27
N ASP A 115 -6.01 19.12 -9.10
CA ASP A 115 -5.64 20.54 -9.01
C ASP A 115 -4.19 20.72 -9.49
N PHE A 116 -3.95 21.73 -10.33
CA PHE A 116 -2.63 22.03 -10.89
C PHE A 116 -1.55 22.34 -9.85
N ARG A 117 -1.91 22.77 -8.63
CA ARG A 117 -0.95 23.13 -7.58
C ARG A 117 -0.39 21.91 -6.86
N ASN A 118 -1.30 21.11 -6.33
CA ASN A 118 -0.98 20.06 -5.36
C ASN A 118 -1.63 18.71 -5.71
N GLY A 119 -2.44 18.63 -6.77
CA GLY A 119 -3.03 17.38 -7.23
C GLY A 119 -1.99 16.47 -7.87
N ILE A 120 -2.39 15.23 -8.16
CA ILE A 120 -1.57 14.32 -8.95
C ILE A 120 -1.30 14.94 -10.33
N SER A 121 -0.04 14.96 -10.74
CA SER A 121 0.42 15.53 -12.00
C SER A 121 0.25 14.54 -13.15
N SER A 122 0.02 15.06 -14.36
CA SER A 122 0.12 14.28 -15.59
C SER A 122 1.56 14.03 -16.02
N ASP A 123 2.53 14.76 -15.46
CA ASP A 123 3.95 14.39 -15.49
C ASP A 123 4.21 13.45 -14.30
N LEU A 124 4.36 12.15 -14.60
CA LEU A 124 4.40 11.08 -13.62
C LEU A 124 5.69 11.09 -12.80
N ASP A 125 6.77 11.73 -13.28
CA ASP A 125 8.03 11.84 -12.54
C ASP A 125 7.92 12.83 -11.37
N LEU A 126 6.92 13.71 -11.37
CA LEU A 126 6.70 14.72 -10.32
C LEU A 126 5.83 14.23 -9.16
N ASN A 127 5.32 12.99 -9.22
CA ASN A 127 4.36 12.47 -8.24
C ASN A 127 4.99 11.67 -7.10
N PRO A 128 5.97 10.77 -7.32
CA PRO A 128 6.55 9.98 -6.25
C PRO A 128 7.25 10.83 -5.18
N GLY A 129 7.26 10.30 -3.96
CA GLY A 129 8.05 10.84 -2.85
C GLY A 129 9.53 10.51 -2.93
N ALA A 130 10.32 11.14 -2.06
CA ALA A 130 11.75 10.85 -1.92
C ALA A 130 12.03 9.44 -1.36
N ASP A 131 11.03 8.79 -0.77
CA ASP A 131 11.06 7.42 -0.25
C ASP A 131 10.55 6.39 -1.26
N SER A 132 10.49 6.74 -2.55
CA SER A 132 10.06 5.80 -3.60
C SER A 132 10.90 4.53 -3.59
N GLN A 133 10.21 3.40 -3.47
CA GLN A 133 10.81 2.09 -3.33
C GLN A 133 10.11 1.09 -4.23
N GLN A 134 10.91 0.30 -4.96
CA GLN A 134 10.43 -0.88 -5.64
C GLN A 134 10.09 -1.97 -4.63
N VAL A 135 8.80 -2.32 -4.55
CA VAL A 135 8.26 -3.35 -3.64
C VAL A 135 8.05 -4.69 -4.34
N PHE A 136 7.94 -4.67 -5.67
CA PHE A 136 7.84 -5.87 -6.51
C PHE A 136 8.56 -5.65 -7.85
N GLY A 137 9.19 -6.71 -8.38
CA GLY A 137 9.79 -6.73 -9.70
C GLY A 137 9.92 -8.14 -10.25
N GLY A 138 9.48 -8.35 -11.49
CA GLY A 138 9.66 -9.61 -12.20
C GLY A 138 8.37 -10.22 -12.74
N PRO A 139 8.42 -11.49 -13.18
CA PRO A 139 7.27 -12.14 -13.78
C PRO A 139 6.17 -12.38 -12.75
N ILE A 140 4.92 -12.26 -13.19
CA ILE A 140 3.75 -12.52 -12.35
C ILE A 140 2.58 -13.05 -13.17
N THR A 141 1.84 -13.98 -12.58
CA THR A 141 0.56 -14.44 -13.09
C THR A 141 -0.51 -14.02 -12.08
N LEU A 142 -1.46 -13.21 -12.52
CA LEU A 142 -2.60 -12.76 -11.73
C LEU A 142 -3.83 -13.56 -12.18
N THR A 143 -4.58 -14.08 -11.22
CA THR A 143 -5.73 -14.94 -11.47
C THR A 143 -6.97 -14.46 -10.73
N THR A 144 -8.13 -14.83 -11.23
CA THR A 144 -9.44 -14.68 -10.57
C THR A 144 -10.24 -15.94 -10.82
N ASP A 145 -10.94 -16.46 -9.81
CA ASP A 145 -11.81 -17.62 -9.97
C ASP A 145 -13.20 -17.23 -10.52
N ARG A 146 -13.38 -15.95 -10.87
CA ARG A 146 -14.68 -15.42 -11.28
C ARG A 146 -15.09 -15.85 -12.68
N LEU A 147 -16.41 -16.00 -12.83
CA LEU A 147 -17.07 -16.35 -14.07
C LEU A 147 -17.75 -15.13 -14.73
N LEU A 148 -17.91 -15.19 -16.05
CA LEU A 148 -18.43 -14.15 -16.96
C LEU A 148 -19.71 -13.40 -16.55
N PHE A 149 -20.51 -13.96 -15.65
CA PHE A 149 -21.85 -13.46 -15.32
C PHE A 149 -22.10 -13.31 -13.82
N ASP A 150 -21.05 -13.42 -13.01
CA ASP A 150 -21.19 -13.15 -11.60
C ASP A 150 -21.53 -11.65 -11.41
N SER A 151 -22.58 -11.38 -10.64
CA SER A 151 -23.12 -10.06 -10.35
C SER A 151 -22.77 -9.57 -8.95
N ASP A 152 -22.22 -10.45 -8.10
CA ASP A 152 -21.92 -10.12 -6.71
C ASP A 152 -20.69 -9.22 -6.64
N VAL A 153 -20.61 -8.41 -5.58
CA VAL A 153 -19.47 -7.53 -5.34
C VAL A 153 -18.25 -8.41 -5.06
N GLU A 154 -17.30 -8.38 -5.98
CA GLU A 154 -16.17 -9.33 -6.00
C GLU A 154 -15.17 -9.11 -4.87
N ASP A 155 -14.48 -10.21 -4.58
CA ASP A 155 -13.27 -10.23 -3.77
C ASP A 155 -12.08 -9.59 -4.52
N PHE A 156 -11.00 -9.37 -3.78
CA PHE A 156 -9.77 -8.78 -4.29
C PHE A 156 -8.82 -9.86 -4.83
N ASP A 157 -9.11 -10.33 -6.04
CA ASP A 157 -8.46 -11.52 -6.61
C ASP A 157 -7.07 -11.26 -7.21
N PHE A 158 -6.88 -10.11 -7.86
CA PHE A 158 -5.61 -9.80 -8.51
C PHE A 158 -4.59 -9.28 -7.50
N LYS A 159 -4.06 -10.21 -6.70
CA LYS A 159 -3.12 -9.94 -5.61
C LYS A 159 -1.68 -9.91 -6.10
N ILE A 160 -0.95 -8.87 -5.71
CA ILE A 160 0.50 -8.72 -5.85
C ILE A 160 1.10 -8.71 -4.45
N ALA A 161 1.75 -9.81 -4.08
CA ALA A 161 2.54 -9.86 -2.84
C ALA A 161 3.88 -9.15 -3.06
N PHE A 162 4.25 -8.27 -2.13
CA PHE A 162 5.50 -7.53 -2.24
C PHE A 162 6.69 -8.40 -1.83
N GLN A 163 7.76 -8.28 -2.60
CA GLN A 163 9.06 -8.89 -2.28
C GLN A 163 9.72 -8.15 -1.11
N THR A 164 9.50 -6.83 -1.04
CA THR A 164 9.94 -5.99 0.07
C THR A 164 8.76 -5.15 0.57
N PRO A 165 8.29 -5.36 1.82
CA PRO A 165 7.24 -4.52 2.38
C PRO A 165 7.64 -3.05 2.44
N PHE A 166 6.65 -2.15 2.33
CA PHE A 166 6.84 -0.71 2.37
C PHE A 166 6.44 -0.14 3.73
N LEU A 167 7.31 0.65 4.35
CA LEU A 167 7.03 1.32 5.62
C LEU A 167 6.35 2.67 5.36
N TYR A 168 5.06 2.74 5.63
CA TYR A 168 4.25 3.93 5.41
C TYR A 168 3.89 4.62 6.73
N ARG A 169 4.00 5.96 6.73
CA ARG A 169 3.54 6.83 7.82
C ARG A 169 2.49 7.80 7.28
N PRO A 170 1.19 7.59 7.56
CA PRO A 170 0.12 8.47 7.06
C PRO A 170 0.29 9.95 7.46
N SER A 171 1.00 10.23 8.55
CA SER A 171 1.29 11.60 9.00
C SER A 171 2.28 12.36 8.12
N LEU A 172 3.04 11.67 7.26
CA LEU A 172 4.05 12.28 6.39
C LEU A 172 3.52 12.60 4.98
N GLY A 173 2.35 12.09 4.61
CA GLY A 173 1.76 12.30 3.30
C GLY A 173 0.82 11.19 2.87
N ASN A 174 0.33 11.27 1.64
CA ASN A 174 -0.54 10.29 1.02
C ASN A 174 0.28 9.10 0.50
N LEU A 175 -0.36 7.95 0.33
CA LEU A 175 0.29 6.80 -0.31
C LEU A 175 0.19 6.94 -1.83
N LEU A 176 1.29 6.75 -2.55
CA LEU A 176 1.28 6.61 -4.00
C LEU A 176 1.66 5.18 -4.37
N LEU A 177 0.76 4.53 -5.11
CA LEU A 177 1.03 3.29 -5.83
C LEU A 177 1.43 3.62 -7.25
N GLU A 178 2.52 3.02 -7.71
CA GLU A 178 2.92 3.04 -9.10
C GLU A 178 3.04 1.61 -9.62
N VAL A 179 2.40 1.34 -10.75
CA VAL A 179 2.49 0.09 -11.49
C VAL A 179 3.06 0.39 -12.86
N ILE A 180 4.22 -0.18 -13.16
CA ILE A 180 4.89 -0.05 -14.44
C ILE A 180 4.90 -1.41 -15.11
N VAL A 181 4.40 -1.41 -16.33
CA VAL A 181 4.61 -2.46 -17.31
C VAL A 181 5.61 -1.90 -18.33
N PRO A 182 6.88 -2.33 -18.33
CA PRO A 182 7.88 -1.78 -19.24
C PRO A 182 7.51 -1.98 -20.72
N ALA A 183 7.99 -1.08 -21.59
CA ALA A 183 7.89 -1.25 -23.03
C ALA A 183 8.54 -2.58 -23.47
N GLY A 184 7.95 -3.24 -24.47
CA GLY A 184 8.38 -4.53 -25.00
C GLY A 184 7.99 -5.75 -24.15
N VAL A 185 7.38 -5.56 -22.97
CA VAL A 185 6.86 -6.68 -22.17
C VAL A 185 5.64 -7.29 -22.86
N SER A 186 5.64 -8.62 -22.98
CA SER A 186 4.48 -9.36 -23.42
C SER A 186 3.52 -9.57 -22.24
N ALA A 187 2.24 -9.35 -22.49
CA ALA A 187 1.17 -9.80 -21.59
C ALA A 187 0.24 -10.74 -22.35
N SER A 188 -0.12 -11.87 -21.73
CA SER A 188 -1.11 -12.77 -22.29
C SER A 188 -2.51 -12.13 -22.14
N SER A 189 -3.01 -11.46 -23.17
CA SER A 189 -4.21 -10.64 -23.07
C SER A 189 -5.50 -11.39 -23.42
N ASN A 190 -6.23 -11.76 -22.38
CA ASN A 190 -7.69 -11.67 -22.35
C ASN A 190 -8.09 -10.87 -21.09
N PHE A 191 -7.30 -9.85 -20.76
CA PHE A 191 -7.36 -9.15 -19.49
C PHE A 191 -8.67 -8.35 -19.35
N THR A 192 -9.33 -8.57 -18.23
CA THR A 192 -10.60 -7.99 -17.83
C THR A 192 -10.44 -6.58 -17.28
N ARG A 193 -11.52 -5.80 -17.31
CA ARG A 193 -11.52 -4.48 -16.68
C ARG A 193 -11.50 -4.63 -15.16
N LEU A 194 -10.74 -3.78 -14.51
CA LEU A 194 -10.75 -3.61 -13.06
C LEU A 194 -11.89 -2.67 -12.65
N ASP A 195 -12.39 -2.89 -11.44
CA ASP A 195 -13.40 -2.02 -10.85
C ASP A 195 -12.79 -0.67 -10.46
N THR A 196 -13.48 0.41 -10.82
CA THR A 196 -13.03 1.76 -10.51
C THR A 196 -14.15 2.56 -9.90
N ILE A 197 -13.76 3.59 -9.17
CA ILE A 197 -14.66 4.60 -8.65
C ILE A 197 -14.24 5.97 -9.21
N ILE A 198 -15.22 6.74 -9.68
CA ILE A 198 -15.04 8.11 -10.16
C ILE A 198 -15.30 9.08 -9.01
N GLY A 199 -14.27 9.79 -8.55
CA GLY A 199 -14.37 10.79 -7.47
C GLY A 199 -15.26 11.99 -7.82
N GLY A 200 -16.12 12.38 -6.87
CA GLY A 200 -16.94 13.60 -6.97
C GLY A 200 -18.33 13.42 -7.58
N VAL A 201 -18.78 12.19 -7.81
CA VAL A 201 -20.17 11.88 -8.19
C VAL A 201 -20.98 11.51 -6.95
N SER A 202 -22.20 12.07 -6.84
CA SER A 202 -23.03 12.03 -5.63
C SER A 202 -23.43 10.64 -5.15
N SER A 203 -23.42 9.64 -6.04
CA SER A 203 -23.74 8.25 -5.70
C SER A 203 -22.61 7.51 -4.96
N PHE A 204 -21.40 8.07 -4.90
CA PHE A 204 -20.23 7.45 -4.25
C PHE A 204 -19.47 8.46 -3.38
N PRO A 205 -20.03 8.94 -2.25
CA PRO A 205 -19.34 9.89 -1.37
C PRO A 205 -18.03 9.34 -0.77
N GLY A 206 -17.90 8.01 -0.63
CA GLY A 206 -16.66 7.33 -0.24
C GLY A 206 -15.52 7.44 -1.28
N ALA A 207 -15.83 7.80 -2.54
CA ALA A 207 -14.86 7.99 -3.63
C ALA A 207 -13.86 9.13 -3.41
N THR A 208 -14.09 9.98 -2.41
CA THR A 208 -13.21 11.10 -2.11
C THR A 208 -11.91 10.57 -1.51
N GLY A 209 -10.76 11.05 -2.01
CA GLY A 209 -9.46 10.60 -1.52
C GLY A 209 -8.70 9.65 -2.45
N MET A 210 -9.11 9.51 -3.71
CA MET A 210 -8.28 8.88 -4.76
C MET A 210 -8.18 9.75 -6.00
N ALA A 211 -7.02 9.72 -6.66
CA ALA A 211 -6.82 10.23 -8.01
C ALA A 211 -5.72 9.42 -8.69
N SER A 212 -5.76 9.31 -10.02
CA SER A 212 -4.77 8.56 -10.78
C SER A 212 -4.20 9.35 -11.95
N ALA A 213 -3.03 8.94 -12.39
CA ALA A 213 -2.35 9.43 -13.57
C ALA A 213 -1.83 8.23 -14.37
N ARG A 214 -1.85 8.34 -15.68
CA ARG A 214 -1.45 7.25 -16.57
C ARG A 214 -0.72 7.79 -17.77
N ASP A 215 0.43 7.21 -18.03
CA ASP A 215 1.12 7.24 -19.31
C ASP A 215 0.98 5.88 -20.00
N ALA A 216 0.40 5.89 -21.20
CA ALA A 216 0.10 4.70 -21.99
C ALA A 216 1.17 4.38 -23.03
N ASN A 217 2.25 5.18 -23.11
CA ASN A 217 3.28 5.01 -24.11
C ASN A 217 4.66 5.31 -23.54
N LEU A 218 5.37 4.27 -23.11
CA LEU A 218 6.73 4.40 -22.58
C LEU A 218 7.81 4.31 -23.67
N THR A 219 7.44 4.26 -24.95
CA THR A 219 8.40 4.14 -26.06
C THR A 219 9.00 5.47 -26.50
N ASP A 220 8.35 6.59 -26.18
CA ASP A 220 8.83 7.93 -26.52
C ASP A 220 9.87 8.47 -25.51
N GLY A 221 10.09 7.74 -24.41
CA GLY A 221 11.05 8.09 -23.36
C GLY A 221 10.60 9.28 -22.50
N ILE A 222 9.33 9.67 -22.60
CA ILE A 222 8.70 10.71 -21.80
C ILE A 222 7.77 10.02 -20.79
N SER A 223 7.57 10.63 -19.62
CA SER A 223 6.65 10.15 -18.58
C SER A 223 5.44 11.07 -18.43
N ILE A 224 4.86 11.52 -19.54
CA ILE A 224 3.78 12.51 -19.55
C ILE A 224 2.52 11.87 -20.13
N GLY A 225 1.49 11.81 -19.31
CA GLY A 225 0.22 11.20 -19.68
C GLY A 225 -0.98 12.06 -19.33
N SER A 226 -2.00 11.43 -18.76
CA SER A 226 -3.25 12.07 -18.34
C SER A 226 -3.56 11.76 -16.88
N ASN A 227 -4.16 12.71 -16.17
CA ASN A 227 -4.63 12.52 -14.80
C ASN A 227 -6.16 12.57 -14.71
N THR A 228 -6.72 11.93 -13.69
CA THR A 228 -8.16 11.83 -13.45
C THR A 228 -8.47 11.64 -11.97
N ARG A 229 -9.72 11.93 -11.58
CA ARG A 229 -10.26 11.59 -10.25
C ARG A 229 -10.79 10.16 -10.18
N THR A 230 -10.65 9.38 -11.24
CA THR A 230 -10.96 7.95 -11.23
C THR A 230 -9.83 7.20 -10.55
N GLY A 231 -10.16 6.32 -9.61
CA GLY A 231 -9.22 5.40 -8.98
C GLY A 231 -9.73 3.96 -9.03
N LEU A 232 -8.81 3.02 -9.10
CA LEU A 232 -9.08 1.60 -8.91
C LEU A 232 -9.51 1.35 -7.47
N VAL A 233 -10.44 0.41 -7.31
CA VAL A 233 -10.75 -0.13 -5.99
C VAL A 233 -9.66 -1.15 -5.63
N THR A 234 -8.97 -0.91 -4.53
CA THR A 234 -7.82 -1.72 -4.12
C THR A 234 -7.87 -2.07 -2.65
N GLN A 235 -7.28 -3.20 -2.30
CA GLN A 235 -7.07 -3.64 -0.94
C GLN A 235 -5.59 -3.74 -0.65
N PHE A 236 -5.16 -3.17 0.48
CA PHE A 236 -3.81 -3.28 0.99
C PHE A 236 -3.79 -4.19 2.21
N GLU A 237 -2.80 -5.07 2.28
CA GLU A 237 -2.49 -5.82 3.50
C GLU A 237 -1.48 -5.03 4.31
N THR A 238 -1.87 -4.62 5.52
CA THR A 238 -1.10 -3.70 6.35
C THR A 238 -0.93 -4.23 7.76
N GLU A 239 0.21 -3.97 8.38
CA GLU A 239 0.46 -4.33 9.78
C GLU A 239 1.01 -3.12 10.52
N ALA A 240 0.49 -2.84 11.71
CA ALA A 240 1.06 -1.84 12.58
C ALA A 240 2.47 -2.29 12.99
N VAL A 241 3.47 -1.41 12.82
CA VAL A 241 4.83 -1.69 13.28
C VAL A 241 4.92 -1.26 14.74
N PRO A 242 5.11 -2.19 15.71
CA PRO A 242 5.22 -1.81 17.11
C PRO A 242 6.37 -0.84 17.31
N GLU A 243 6.13 0.25 18.06
CA GLU A 243 7.22 1.14 18.44
C GLU A 243 8.26 0.33 19.24
N PRO A 244 9.55 0.37 18.87
CA PRO A 244 10.56 -0.38 19.60
C PRO A 244 10.52 0.00 21.08
N ALA A 245 10.80 -0.96 21.95
CA ALA A 245 10.81 -0.83 23.41
C ALA A 245 11.73 0.28 23.99
N THR A 246 12.27 1.17 23.16
CA THR A 246 12.92 2.43 23.53
C THR A 246 12.15 3.21 24.59
N ALA A 247 10.82 3.28 24.52
CA ALA A 247 10.01 3.89 25.58
C ALA A 247 10.13 3.13 26.91
N ALA A 248 10.10 1.79 26.87
CA ALA A 248 10.30 0.94 28.04
C ALA A 248 11.75 1.03 28.58
N MET A 249 12.75 1.19 27.71
CA MET A 249 14.15 1.43 28.08
C MET A 249 14.34 2.78 28.76
N PHE A 250 13.70 3.84 28.25
CA PHE A 250 13.71 5.17 28.87
C PHE A 250 13.06 5.15 30.26
N ILE A 251 11.89 4.51 30.39
CA ILE A 251 11.22 4.33 31.68
C ILE A 251 12.09 3.51 32.63
N GLY A 252 12.70 2.42 32.15
CA GLY A 252 13.64 1.60 32.91
C GLY A 252 14.84 2.40 33.44
N MET A 253 15.45 3.25 32.60
CA MET A 253 16.54 4.12 33.03
C MET A 253 16.11 5.14 34.09
N VAL A 254 14.96 5.78 33.94
CA VAL A 254 14.44 6.75 34.92
C VAL A 254 14.19 6.08 36.27
N VAL A 255 13.62 4.86 36.27
CA VAL A 255 13.40 4.08 37.49
C VAL A 255 14.74 3.71 38.15
N LEU A 256 15.73 3.26 37.37
CA LEU A 256 17.06 2.92 37.89
C LEU A 256 17.78 4.12 38.53
N VAL A 257 17.76 5.27 37.86
CA VAL A 257 18.35 6.52 38.38
C VAL A 257 17.58 7.02 39.62
N GLY A 258 16.25 6.90 39.63
CA GLY A 258 15.41 7.22 40.79
C GLY A 258 15.70 6.34 42.01
N VAL A 259 15.90 5.05 41.81
CA VAL A 259 16.28 4.11 42.89
C VAL A 259 17.71 4.39 43.39
N GLN A 260 18.65 4.67 42.49
CA GLN A 260 20.04 4.94 42.84
C GLN A 260 20.21 6.26 43.60
N SER A 261 19.48 7.31 43.21
CA SER A 261 19.47 8.61 43.90
C SER A 261 18.83 8.54 45.30
N ARG A 262 17.73 7.78 45.47
CA ARG A 262 17.15 7.51 46.81
C ARG A 262 18.11 6.76 47.74
N ARG A 263 18.91 5.83 47.21
CA ARG A 263 19.91 5.09 48.00
C ARG A 263 21.05 5.97 48.48
N ARG A 264 21.49 6.94 47.66
CA ARG A 264 22.53 7.91 48.06
C ARG A 264 22.06 8.84 49.17
N ARG A 265 20.79 9.27 49.14
CA ARG A 265 20.21 10.12 50.20
C ARG A 265 20.02 9.46 51.55
N LYS A 266 19.90 8.12 51.63
CA LYS A 266 19.77 7.38 52.90
C LYS A 266 21.11 7.03 53.55
N ARG A 267 22.24 7.32 52.88
CA ARG A 267 23.59 7.03 53.37
C ARG A 267 24.37 8.29 53.78
N ALA A 268 23.80 9.47 53.56
CA ALA A 268 24.23 10.73 54.12
C ALA A 268 23.34 11.02 55.34
#